data_AF-A0A067MC30-F1
#
_entry.id   AF-A0A067MC30-F1
#
_cell.length_a   1.000
_cell.length_b   1.000
_cell.length_c   1.000
_cell.angle_alpha   90.00
_cell.angle_beta   90.00
_cell.angle_gamma   90.00
#
_symmetry.space_group_name_H-M   'P 1'
#
loop_
_entity.id
_entity.type
_entity.pdbx_description
1 polymer ?
#
loop_
_entity_poly.entity_id
_entity_poly.type
_entity_poly.pdbx_seq_one_letter_code
_entity_poly.pdbx_strand_id
1 'polypeptide(L)'
;MPVVRSKAFQVTPSWPGFSGLRYVFIFGDSYSDIGYRANKPHPTDRQPLGVKFPGTPLTEEGKPNWVGYLARKYNRSPLLVFDYAVQGDTVDGVVVQAEKVFFPIVGARPTWARWTGDDSLFITWVGINDIAHGHPLQSSMDKLFAVQELHYEAGGRNFLFVDVPPIHRTPSVPEHGDGALQYQQWNNIYTTHIENFAASHPNASVFLFSSWDSFNRALDNPSAHGLDPLEVRKGFGKVWVDQLHPGTALHRVLARDMTRFLEGIRGHGSHSHGAGSAAGARHGRAEPRATKIRIHEPQRESRWSRCSVQ
;
A
#
# COMPACT_ATOMS: atom_id res chain seq x y z
N MET A 1 -6.48 -17.81 -18.17
CA MET A 1 -6.53 -17.20 -16.83
C MET A 1 -7.34 -15.90 -16.93
N PRO A 2 -8.29 -15.62 -16.01
CA PRO A 2 -9.02 -14.35 -16.02
C PRO A 2 -8.06 -13.17 -15.76
N VAL A 3 -8.35 -12.03 -16.37
CA VAL A 3 -7.57 -10.80 -16.17
C VAL A 3 -7.81 -10.27 -14.75
N VAL A 4 -6.76 -10.17 -13.95
CA VAL A 4 -6.83 -9.51 -12.64
C VAL A 4 -7.08 -8.02 -12.84
N ARG A 5 -8.07 -7.48 -12.15
CA ARG A 5 -8.49 -6.07 -12.21
C ARG A 5 -8.47 -5.49 -10.80
N SER A 6 -8.27 -4.18 -10.68
CA SER A 6 -8.43 -3.50 -9.39
C SER A 6 -9.84 -3.74 -8.85
N LYS A 7 -9.95 -4.11 -7.57
CA LYS A 7 -11.20 -4.52 -6.92
C LYS A 7 -11.18 -4.13 -5.45
N ALA A 8 -12.30 -3.63 -4.94
CA ALA A 8 -12.55 -3.57 -3.51
C ALA A 8 -13.22 -4.88 -3.08
N PHE A 9 -12.59 -5.64 -2.18
CA PHE A 9 -13.16 -6.87 -1.63
C PHE A 9 -14.15 -6.54 -0.51
N GLN A 10 -13.79 -5.55 0.31
CA GLN A 10 -14.57 -5.12 1.45
C GLN A 10 -14.33 -3.63 1.69
N VAL A 11 -15.40 -2.90 2.01
CA VAL A 11 -15.36 -1.49 2.43
C VAL A 11 -16.13 -1.39 3.75
N THR A 12 -15.50 -0.85 4.77
CA THR A 12 -16.03 -0.74 6.13
C THR A 12 -16.08 0.73 6.57
N PRO A 13 -16.73 1.06 7.71
CA PRO A 13 -16.78 2.43 8.21
C PRO A 13 -15.41 3.07 8.52
N SER A 14 -14.35 2.27 8.67
CA SER A 14 -12.99 2.76 8.89
C SER A 14 -12.35 3.36 7.64
N TRP A 15 -12.93 3.14 6.45
CA TRP A 15 -12.42 3.77 5.23
C TRP A 15 -12.94 5.20 5.13
N PRO A 16 -12.09 6.23 5.31
CA PRO A 16 -12.53 7.62 5.27
C PRO A 16 -12.67 8.16 3.84
N GLY A 17 -12.40 7.33 2.83
CA GLY A 17 -12.16 7.78 1.46
C GLY A 17 -10.73 8.27 1.28
N PHE A 18 -10.24 8.30 0.04
CA PHE A 18 -8.85 8.67 -0.24
C PHE A 18 -8.46 10.07 0.28
N SER A 19 -9.40 11.03 0.21
CA SER A 19 -9.22 12.40 0.73
C SER A 19 -9.22 12.52 2.26
N GLY A 20 -9.68 11.48 2.96
CA GLY A 20 -9.71 11.45 4.42
C GLY A 20 -8.46 10.85 5.06
N LEU A 21 -7.55 10.30 4.25
CA LEU A 21 -6.30 9.72 4.74
C LEU A 21 -5.33 10.80 5.24
N ARG A 22 -4.61 10.51 6.32
CA ARG A 22 -3.48 11.29 6.81
C ARG A 22 -2.18 10.49 6.71
N TYR A 23 -2.22 9.19 6.98
CA TYR A 23 -1.05 8.33 7.05
C TYR A 23 -1.07 7.28 5.95
N VAL A 24 0.06 7.10 5.28
CA VAL A 24 0.26 6.01 4.31
C VAL A 24 1.52 5.26 4.70
N PHE A 25 1.40 3.97 4.93
CA PHE A 25 2.50 3.06 5.24
C PHE A 25 2.72 2.17 4.02
N ILE A 26 3.93 2.16 3.47
CA ILE A 26 4.24 1.39 2.27
C ILE A 26 5.31 0.35 2.60
N PHE A 27 5.05 -0.89 2.22
CA PHE A 27 5.96 -2.02 2.35
C PHE A 27 6.15 -2.64 0.98
N GLY A 28 7.37 -3.04 0.65
CA GLY A 28 7.63 -3.57 -0.68
C GLY A 28 9.08 -3.53 -1.12
N ASP A 29 9.27 -3.44 -2.43
CA ASP A 29 10.56 -3.59 -3.08
C ASP A 29 11.02 -2.32 -3.83
N SER A 30 11.88 -2.49 -4.84
CA SER A 30 12.46 -1.43 -5.65
C SER A 30 11.45 -0.56 -6.39
N TYR A 31 10.24 -1.07 -6.67
CA TYR A 31 9.22 -0.29 -7.37
C TYR A 31 8.64 0.82 -6.48
N SER A 32 8.79 0.71 -5.16
CA SER A 32 8.29 1.66 -4.19
C SER A 32 9.39 2.45 -3.47
N ASP A 33 10.58 1.86 -3.24
CA ASP A 33 11.67 2.47 -2.46
C ASP A 33 12.03 3.88 -2.93
N ILE A 34 11.91 4.86 -2.01
CA ILE A 34 12.36 6.25 -2.20
C ILE A 34 13.63 6.59 -1.40
N GLY A 35 14.26 5.61 -0.74
CA GLY A 35 15.42 5.80 0.12
C GLY A 35 15.09 6.29 1.53
N TYR A 36 13.82 6.27 1.94
CA TYR A 36 13.45 6.54 3.33
C TYR A 36 13.89 5.38 4.22
N ARG A 37 14.46 5.69 5.39
CA ARG A 37 14.89 4.71 6.39
C ARG A 37 14.52 5.27 7.77
N ALA A 38 14.31 4.40 8.76
CA ALA A 38 13.87 4.83 10.09
C ALA A 38 14.82 5.77 10.84
N ASN A 39 16.09 5.87 10.43
CA ASN A 39 17.06 6.84 10.96
C ASN A 39 17.00 8.22 10.29
N LYS A 40 16.13 8.41 9.28
CA LYS A 40 15.87 9.70 8.63
C LYS A 40 14.83 10.50 9.42
N PRO A 41 14.70 11.81 9.19
CA PRO A 41 13.59 12.58 9.74
C PRO A 41 12.26 11.95 9.36
N HIS A 42 11.33 11.84 10.31
CA HIS A 42 10.00 11.33 10.01
C HIS A 42 9.25 12.29 9.05
N PRO A 43 8.32 11.79 8.22
CA PRO A 43 7.39 12.60 7.45
C PRO A 43 6.76 13.75 8.24
N THR A 44 6.62 14.90 7.58
CA THR A 44 5.94 16.10 8.09
C THR A 44 5.18 16.79 6.95
N ASP A 45 4.33 17.76 7.24
CA ASP A 45 3.59 18.51 6.20
C ASP A 45 4.52 19.21 5.19
N ARG A 46 5.70 19.66 5.64
CA ARG A 46 6.70 20.30 4.77
C ARG A 46 7.51 19.29 3.98
N GLN A 47 7.67 18.08 4.52
CA GLN A 47 8.47 17.01 3.95
C GLN A 47 7.71 15.69 4.08
N PRO A 48 6.68 15.46 3.24
CA PRO A 48 5.72 14.37 3.42
C PRO A 48 6.32 12.98 3.20
N LEU A 49 7.53 12.88 2.67
CA LEU A 49 8.27 11.64 2.45
C LEU A 49 9.35 11.37 3.52
N GLY A 50 9.58 12.30 4.47
CA GLY A 50 10.71 12.22 5.42
C GLY A 50 12.12 12.39 4.81
N VAL A 51 12.23 12.29 3.48
CA VAL A 51 13.46 12.55 2.70
C VAL A 51 13.28 13.74 1.75
N LYS A 52 14.38 14.33 1.28
CA LYS A 52 14.31 15.45 0.32
C LYS A 52 13.69 14.92 -0.96
N PHE A 53 12.61 15.54 -1.43
CA PHE A 53 11.95 15.12 -2.67
C PHE A 53 12.93 15.15 -3.87
N PRO A 54 12.87 14.14 -4.77
CA PRO A 54 11.92 13.01 -4.81
C PRO A 54 12.30 11.78 -3.98
N GLY A 55 13.35 11.87 -3.16
CA GLY A 55 14.04 10.70 -2.61
C GLY A 55 15.11 10.20 -3.58
N THR A 56 15.45 8.93 -3.48
CA THR A 56 16.38 8.23 -4.38
C THR A 56 15.75 6.97 -5.00
N PRO A 57 14.59 7.08 -5.67
CA PRO A 57 13.97 5.94 -6.32
C PRO A 57 14.77 5.41 -7.52
N LEU A 58 14.59 4.14 -7.87
CA LEU A 58 15.12 3.55 -9.11
C LEU A 58 14.31 3.99 -10.34
N THR A 59 14.53 5.24 -10.73
CA THR A 59 13.96 5.88 -11.92
C THR A 59 14.95 6.93 -12.42
N GLU A 60 14.59 7.77 -13.41
CA GLU A 60 15.51 8.81 -13.89
C GLU A 60 15.97 9.74 -12.75
N GLU A 61 17.23 10.19 -12.80
CA GLU A 61 17.82 11.04 -11.76
C GLU A 61 16.96 12.30 -11.50
N GLY A 62 16.71 12.57 -10.23
CA GLY A 62 15.91 13.72 -9.80
C GLY A 62 14.42 13.62 -10.15
N LYS A 63 13.92 12.46 -10.59
CA LYS A 63 12.49 12.22 -10.85
C LYS A 63 11.86 11.30 -9.80
N PRO A 64 10.54 11.44 -9.53
CA PRO A 64 9.84 10.59 -8.57
C PRO A 64 9.37 9.28 -9.20
N ASN A 65 9.26 8.24 -8.37
CA ASN A 65 8.44 7.06 -8.65
C ASN A 65 6.96 7.33 -8.29
N TRP A 66 6.14 6.27 -8.27
CA TRP A 66 4.71 6.38 -7.99
C TRP A 66 4.43 6.94 -6.58
N VAL A 67 5.26 6.62 -5.59
CA VAL A 67 5.17 7.12 -4.21
C VAL A 67 5.35 8.64 -4.19
N GLY A 68 6.37 9.15 -4.88
CA GLY A 68 6.59 10.59 -4.99
C GLY A 68 5.44 11.32 -5.70
N TYR A 69 4.83 10.72 -6.73
CA TYR A 69 3.64 11.27 -7.38
C TYR A 69 2.41 11.24 -6.48
N LEU A 70 2.20 10.15 -5.73
CA LEU A 70 1.11 10.04 -4.76
C LEU A 70 1.22 11.15 -3.71
N ALA A 71 2.42 11.36 -3.14
CA ALA A 71 2.64 12.31 -2.06
C ALA A 71 2.50 13.79 -2.47
N ARG A 72 2.83 14.16 -3.72
CA ARG A 72 2.89 15.57 -4.15
C ARG A 72 1.92 15.99 -5.25
N LYS A 73 1.52 15.07 -6.12
CA LYS A 73 0.73 15.39 -7.32
C LYS A 73 -0.71 14.91 -7.21
N TYR A 74 -0.88 13.71 -6.67
CA TYR A 74 -2.19 13.05 -6.64
C TYR A 74 -2.81 12.98 -5.24
N ASN A 75 -2.14 13.49 -4.22
CA ASN A 75 -2.71 13.58 -2.89
C ASN A 75 -4.00 14.42 -2.87
N ARG A 76 -4.91 14.06 -1.97
CA ARG A 76 -6.16 14.79 -1.70
C ARG A 76 -6.26 15.33 -0.28
N SER A 77 -5.19 15.13 0.47
CA SER A 77 -4.99 15.51 1.85
C SER A 77 -3.48 15.72 2.08
N PRO A 78 -3.06 16.32 3.20
CA PRO A 78 -1.66 16.39 3.55
C PRO A 78 -1.18 15.01 4.00
N LEU A 79 -0.84 14.13 3.06
CA LEU A 79 -0.38 12.78 3.37
C LEU A 79 1.00 12.80 4.03
N LEU A 80 1.16 11.99 5.08
CA LEU A 80 2.44 11.59 5.65
C LEU A 80 2.74 10.17 5.17
N VAL A 81 3.74 10.04 4.30
CA VAL A 81 4.08 8.79 3.64
C VAL A 81 5.33 8.21 4.28
N PHE A 82 5.15 7.08 4.95
CA PHE A 82 6.18 6.26 5.56
C PHE A 82 6.46 5.09 4.61
N ASP A 83 7.45 5.26 3.75
CA ASP A 83 7.85 4.24 2.79
C ASP A 83 9.00 3.39 3.33
N TYR A 84 8.67 2.16 3.71
CA TYR A 84 9.63 1.18 4.22
C TYR A 84 10.18 0.27 3.13
N ALA A 85 9.74 0.42 1.88
CA ALA A 85 10.18 -0.44 0.79
C ALA A 85 11.70 -0.35 0.58
N VAL A 86 12.31 -1.48 0.24
CA VAL A 86 13.75 -1.59 0.02
C VAL A 86 14.01 -2.33 -1.29
N GLN A 87 14.88 -1.76 -2.12
CA GLN A 87 15.29 -2.40 -3.37
C GLN A 87 15.78 -3.84 -3.16
N GLY A 88 15.24 -4.75 -3.98
CA GLY A 88 15.60 -6.17 -3.95
C GLY A 88 14.86 -7.02 -2.91
N ASP A 89 14.05 -6.42 -2.05
CA ASP A 89 13.35 -7.17 -1.02
C ASP A 89 12.34 -8.16 -1.61
N THR A 90 12.32 -9.35 -1.03
CA THR A 90 11.28 -10.37 -1.18
C THR A 90 10.25 -10.22 -0.05
N VAL A 91 9.31 -11.15 0.06
CA VAL A 91 8.42 -11.22 1.23
C VAL A 91 9.19 -11.26 2.56
N ASP A 92 10.33 -11.96 2.62
CA ASP A 92 11.15 -11.99 3.85
C ASP A 92 11.66 -10.58 4.24
N GLY A 93 11.97 -9.75 3.24
CA GLY A 93 12.30 -8.35 3.45
C GLY A 93 11.12 -7.55 4.00
N VAL A 94 9.92 -7.74 3.46
CA VAL A 94 8.69 -7.12 3.97
C VAL A 94 8.41 -7.50 5.43
N VAL A 95 8.68 -8.76 5.83
CA VAL A 95 8.61 -9.19 7.24
C VAL A 95 9.56 -8.34 8.10
N VAL A 96 10.80 -8.13 7.65
CA VAL A 96 11.78 -7.29 8.37
C VAL A 96 11.33 -5.83 8.42
N GLN A 97 10.83 -5.27 7.32
CA GLN A 97 10.30 -3.90 7.24
C GLN A 97 9.18 -3.69 8.28
N ALA A 98 8.26 -4.65 8.41
CA ALA A 98 7.19 -4.59 9.39
C ALA A 98 7.71 -4.76 10.83
N GLU A 99 8.36 -5.89 11.11
CA GLU A 99 8.74 -6.32 12.46
C GLU A 99 9.85 -5.49 13.09
N LYS A 100 10.86 -5.11 12.31
CA LYS A 100 12.08 -4.49 12.83
C LYS A 100 12.09 -2.98 12.65
N VAL A 101 11.26 -2.44 11.76
CA VAL A 101 11.27 -1.03 11.42
C VAL A 101 9.95 -0.35 11.76
N PHE A 102 8.82 -0.84 11.24
CA PHE A 102 7.52 -0.23 11.50
C PHE A 102 7.08 -0.39 12.96
N PHE A 103 6.90 -1.63 13.44
CA PHE A 103 6.31 -1.88 14.77
C PHE A 103 7.08 -1.25 15.93
N PRO A 104 8.43 -1.29 15.99
CA PRO A 104 9.18 -0.69 17.09
C PRO A 104 9.09 0.85 17.14
N ILE A 105 8.69 1.49 16.04
CA ILE A 105 8.72 2.94 15.89
C ILE A 105 7.31 3.47 15.64
N VAL A 106 6.87 3.50 14.38
CA VAL A 106 5.60 4.14 14.00
C VAL A 106 4.41 3.29 14.43
N GLY A 107 4.55 1.96 14.43
CA GLY A 107 3.54 1.05 14.94
C GLY A 107 3.23 1.24 16.42
N ALA A 108 4.18 1.75 17.22
CA ALA A 108 3.97 2.13 18.61
C ALA A 108 3.18 3.44 18.79
N ARG A 109 2.79 4.11 17.70
CA ARG A 109 2.02 5.37 17.67
C ARG A 109 2.62 6.48 18.54
N PRO A 110 3.89 6.87 18.29
CA PRO A 110 4.53 7.96 19.01
C PRO A 110 3.77 9.27 18.80
N THR A 111 4.04 10.27 19.64
CA THR A 111 3.29 11.54 19.63
C THR A 111 3.31 12.27 18.29
N TRP A 112 4.34 12.04 17.47
CA TRP A 112 4.49 12.62 16.12
C TRP A 112 3.82 11.79 15.00
N ALA A 113 3.35 10.57 15.27
CA ALA A 113 2.61 9.72 14.34
C ALA A 113 1.49 8.95 15.05
N ARG A 114 0.43 9.66 15.45
CA ARG A 114 -0.75 9.12 16.13
C ARG A 114 -1.82 8.64 15.14
N TRP A 115 -1.41 7.78 14.22
CA TRP A 115 -2.32 7.20 13.24
C TRP A 115 -3.35 6.28 13.92
N THR A 116 -4.49 6.13 13.26
CA THR A 116 -5.60 5.27 13.64
C THR A 116 -6.05 4.45 12.43
N GLY A 117 -6.92 3.47 12.65
CA GLY A 117 -7.56 2.75 11.55
C GLY A 117 -8.37 3.66 10.62
N ASP A 118 -8.84 4.81 11.11
CA ASP A 118 -9.77 5.68 10.38
C ASP A 118 -9.08 6.75 9.51
N ASP A 119 -7.75 6.89 9.61
CA ASP A 119 -6.98 7.88 8.86
C ASP A 119 -5.68 7.33 8.25
N SER A 120 -5.51 6.00 8.26
CA SER A 120 -4.33 5.33 7.70
C SER A 120 -4.66 4.35 6.60
N LEU A 121 -3.71 4.19 5.66
CA LEU A 121 -3.71 3.18 4.61
C LEU A 121 -2.39 2.42 4.62
N PHE A 122 -2.47 1.09 4.66
CA PHE A 122 -1.33 0.17 4.56
C PHE A 122 -1.26 -0.35 3.13
N ILE A 123 -0.14 -0.11 2.44
CA ILE A 123 0.08 -0.52 1.06
C ILE A 123 1.20 -1.55 1.01
N THR A 124 0.95 -2.68 0.34
CA THR A 124 1.97 -3.72 0.14
C THR A 124 2.11 -4.05 -1.33
N TRP A 125 3.32 -3.83 -1.87
CA TRP A 125 3.68 -4.17 -3.25
C TRP A 125 5.02 -4.90 -3.30
N VAL A 126 4.96 -6.23 -3.43
CA VAL A 126 6.13 -7.12 -3.42
C VAL A 126 5.83 -8.35 -4.27
N GLY A 127 6.89 -9.06 -4.68
CA GLY A 127 6.79 -10.41 -5.23
C GLY A 127 7.63 -10.64 -6.49
N ILE A 128 8.05 -9.57 -7.18
CA ILE A 128 8.87 -9.72 -8.39
C ILE A 128 10.20 -10.42 -8.07
N ASN A 129 10.79 -10.13 -6.91
CA ASN A 129 12.04 -10.74 -6.46
C ASN A 129 11.84 -12.19 -5.98
N ASP A 130 10.73 -12.49 -5.30
CA ASP A 130 10.38 -13.87 -4.90
C ASP A 130 10.28 -14.78 -6.13
N ILE A 131 9.60 -14.30 -7.18
CA ILE A 131 9.47 -15.03 -8.44
C ILE A 131 10.84 -15.19 -9.11
N ALA A 132 11.64 -14.12 -9.18
CA ALA A 132 12.97 -14.16 -9.80
C ALA A 132 13.94 -15.11 -9.07
N HIS A 133 13.85 -15.21 -7.75
CA HIS A 133 14.66 -16.13 -6.94
C HIS A 133 14.06 -17.54 -6.80
N GLY A 134 12.90 -17.80 -7.39
CA GLY A 134 12.25 -19.12 -7.34
C GLY A 134 11.77 -19.51 -5.94
N HIS A 135 11.36 -18.54 -5.11
CA HIS A 135 10.83 -18.81 -3.78
C HIS A 135 9.51 -19.59 -3.84
N PRO A 136 9.23 -20.50 -2.87
CA PRO A 136 8.00 -21.26 -2.86
C PRO A 136 6.77 -20.36 -2.66
N LEU A 137 5.93 -20.24 -3.70
CA LEU A 137 4.79 -19.33 -3.76
C LEU A 137 3.87 -19.40 -2.54
N GLN A 138 3.45 -20.60 -2.12
CA GLN A 138 2.56 -20.74 -0.96
C GLN A 138 3.22 -20.24 0.33
N SER A 139 4.50 -20.58 0.57
CA SER A 139 5.21 -20.14 1.76
C SER A 139 5.42 -18.62 1.79
N SER A 140 5.75 -18.01 0.63
CA SER A 140 5.81 -16.56 0.52
C SER A 140 4.46 -15.92 0.85
N MET A 141 3.35 -16.48 0.37
CA MET A 141 2.02 -15.91 0.66
C MET A 141 1.64 -16.05 2.13
N ASP A 142 1.88 -17.21 2.74
CA ASP A 142 1.58 -17.44 4.16
C ASP A 142 2.35 -16.45 5.05
N LYS A 143 3.65 -16.22 4.77
CA LYS A 143 4.45 -15.22 5.47
C LYS A 143 3.93 -13.80 5.25
N LEU A 144 3.59 -13.45 4.01
CA LEU A 144 3.11 -12.12 3.66
C LEU A 144 1.82 -11.78 4.41
N PHE A 145 0.89 -12.72 4.48
CA PHE A 145 -0.38 -12.53 5.18
C PHE A 145 -0.24 -12.59 6.70
N ALA A 146 0.69 -13.38 7.25
CA ALA A 146 1.03 -13.28 8.66
C ALA A 146 1.47 -11.86 9.07
N VAL A 147 2.18 -11.13 8.19
CA VAL A 147 2.50 -9.71 8.44
C VAL A 147 1.26 -8.81 8.37
N GLN A 148 0.30 -9.09 7.49
CA GLN A 148 -0.95 -8.33 7.42
C GLN A 148 -1.81 -8.53 8.67
N GLU A 149 -1.82 -9.74 9.23
CA GLU A 149 -2.43 -10.02 10.54
C GLU A 149 -1.81 -9.14 11.63
N LEU A 150 -0.48 -9.03 11.68
CA LEU A 150 0.20 -8.16 12.64
C LEU A 150 -0.20 -6.69 12.48
N HIS A 151 -0.32 -6.20 11.24
CA HIS A 151 -0.77 -4.83 10.98
C HIS A 151 -2.23 -4.62 11.42
N TYR A 152 -3.10 -5.60 11.17
CA TYR A 152 -4.49 -5.56 11.62
C TYR A 152 -4.59 -5.56 13.15
N GLU A 153 -3.86 -6.43 13.84
CA GLU A 153 -3.83 -6.50 15.31
C GLU A 153 -3.28 -5.21 15.94
N ALA A 154 -2.34 -4.53 15.28
CA ALA A 154 -1.85 -3.22 15.72
C ALA A 154 -2.88 -2.08 15.55
N GLY A 155 -3.99 -2.33 14.87
CA GLY A 155 -5.07 -1.37 14.65
C GLY A 155 -5.18 -0.84 13.21
N GLY A 156 -4.42 -1.40 12.27
CA GLY A 156 -4.59 -1.11 10.84
C GLY A 156 -5.96 -1.57 10.35
N ARG A 157 -6.65 -0.73 9.59
CA ARG A 157 -8.02 -1.05 9.10
C ARG A 157 -8.24 -0.83 7.62
N ASN A 158 -7.32 -0.19 6.90
CA ASN A 158 -7.43 -0.03 5.45
C ASN A 158 -6.17 -0.59 4.78
N PHE A 159 -6.36 -1.57 3.92
CA PHE A 159 -5.29 -2.32 3.26
C PHE A 159 -5.44 -2.22 1.75
N LEU A 160 -4.35 -1.85 1.09
CA LEU A 160 -4.22 -1.87 -0.37
C LEU A 160 -3.09 -2.81 -0.75
N PHE A 161 -3.46 -3.93 -1.36
CA PHE A 161 -2.53 -4.85 -1.96
C PHE A 161 -2.30 -4.48 -3.43
N VAL A 162 -1.08 -4.64 -3.92
CA VAL A 162 -0.74 -4.41 -5.33
C VAL A 162 -0.17 -5.68 -5.93
N ASP A 163 -0.84 -6.21 -6.97
CA ASP A 163 -0.39 -7.41 -7.68
C ASP A 163 0.93 -7.15 -8.44
N VAL A 164 1.66 -8.21 -8.83
CA VAL A 164 2.89 -8.04 -9.60
C VAL A 164 2.56 -7.60 -11.04
N PRO A 165 3.37 -6.69 -11.62
CA PRO A 165 3.17 -6.20 -12.97
C PRO A 165 3.51 -7.28 -14.01
N PRO A 166 3.21 -7.08 -15.31
CA PRO A 166 3.53 -8.03 -16.36
C PRO A 166 5.03 -7.96 -16.69
N ILE A 167 5.88 -8.50 -15.81
CA ILE A 167 7.35 -8.43 -15.92
C ILE A 167 7.87 -9.05 -17.23
N HIS A 168 7.14 -10.02 -17.79
CA HIS A 168 7.43 -10.56 -19.13
C HIS A 168 7.41 -9.52 -20.27
N ARG A 169 6.84 -8.32 -20.03
CA ARG A 169 6.86 -7.19 -20.96
C ARG A 169 8.00 -6.20 -20.70
N THR A 170 8.85 -6.44 -19.71
CA THR A 170 10.05 -5.61 -19.44
C THR A 170 11.17 -5.93 -20.44
N PRO A 171 12.02 -4.96 -20.81
CA PRO A 171 13.11 -5.19 -21.77
C PRO A 171 14.02 -6.38 -21.44
N SER A 172 14.14 -6.76 -20.16
CA SER A 172 14.93 -7.91 -19.69
C SER A 172 14.42 -9.28 -20.16
N VAL A 173 13.13 -9.40 -20.50
CA VAL A 173 12.52 -10.68 -20.89
C VAL A 173 12.35 -10.74 -22.41
N PRO A 174 12.90 -11.75 -23.12
CA PRO A 174 12.69 -11.92 -24.56
C PRO A 174 11.22 -12.10 -24.92
N GLU A 175 10.80 -11.68 -26.12
CA GLU A 175 9.40 -11.77 -26.58
C GLU A 175 8.94 -13.19 -26.97
N HIS A 176 9.76 -14.21 -26.70
CA HIS A 176 9.52 -15.58 -27.13
C HIS A 176 9.13 -16.46 -25.93
N GLY A 177 7.99 -17.17 -26.03
CA GLY A 177 7.50 -18.11 -25.03
C GLY A 177 6.47 -17.54 -24.05
N ASP A 178 5.98 -18.39 -23.13
CA ASP A 178 5.03 -18.01 -22.08
C ASP A 178 5.78 -17.54 -20.81
N GLY A 179 6.40 -16.36 -20.90
CA GLY A 179 7.06 -15.72 -19.74
C GLY A 179 6.08 -15.19 -18.69
N ALA A 180 4.77 -15.24 -18.96
CA ALA A 180 3.74 -14.63 -18.12
C ALA A 180 3.27 -15.54 -16.98
N LEU A 181 3.34 -16.85 -17.16
CA LEU A 181 2.67 -17.84 -16.31
C LEU A 181 2.99 -17.69 -14.81
N GLN A 182 4.27 -17.56 -14.44
CA GLN A 182 4.67 -17.43 -13.03
C GLN A 182 4.10 -16.19 -12.34
N TYR A 183 4.03 -15.06 -13.06
CA TYR A 183 3.45 -13.82 -12.55
C TYR A 183 1.92 -13.91 -12.44
N GLN A 184 1.28 -14.60 -13.38
CA GLN A 184 -0.16 -14.88 -13.31
C GLN A 184 -0.50 -15.81 -12.15
N GLN A 185 0.29 -16.85 -11.91
CA GLN A 185 0.14 -17.77 -10.78
C GLN A 185 0.30 -17.03 -9.45
N TRP A 186 1.32 -16.18 -9.32
CA TRP A 186 1.50 -15.30 -8.17
C TRP A 186 0.26 -14.45 -7.93
N ASN A 187 -0.19 -13.70 -8.94
CA ASN A 187 -1.33 -12.79 -8.81
C ASN A 187 -2.64 -13.51 -8.46
N ASN A 188 -2.87 -14.70 -8.99
CA ASN A 188 -4.06 -15.49 -8.68
C ASN A 188 -4.04 -15.97 -7.21
N ILE A 189 -2.94 -16.56 -6.76
CA ILE A 189 -2.83 -17.02 -5.38
C ILE A 189 -2.89 -15.82 -4.43
N TYR A 190 -2.23 -14.71 -4.78
CA TYR A 190 -2.29 -13.49 -3.99
C TYR A 190 -3.73 -12.99 -3.83
N THR A 191 -4.50 -12.95 -4.93
CA THR A 191 -5.92 -12.57 -4.93
C THR A 191 -6.75 -13.45 -3.99
N THR A 192 -6.54 -14.78 -4.01
CA THR A 192 -7.22 -15.71 -3.10
C THR A 192 -6.90 -15.42 -1.63
N HIS A 193 -5.65 -15.13 -1.29
CA HIS A 193 -5.29 -14.77 0.08
C HIS A 193 -5.87 -13.41 0.51
N ILE A 194 -5.92 -12.42 -0.39
CA ILE A 194 -6.57 -11.13 -0.14
C ILE A 194 -8.06 -11.32 0.16
N GLU A 195 -8.74 -12.17 -0.62
CA GLU A 195 -10.16 -12.47 -0.41
C GLU A 195 -10.41 -13.16 0.94
N ASN A 196 -9.56 -14.12 1.31
CA ASN A 196 -9.63 -14.78 2.61
C ASN A 196 -9.37 -13.80 3.76
N PHE A 197 -8.37 -12.93 3.64
CA PHE A 197 -8.06 -11.90 4.63
C PHE A 197 -9.22 -10.92 4.82
N ALA A 198 -9.86 -10.49 3.73
CA ALA A 198 -11.04 -9.64 3.81
C ALA A 198 -12.19 -10.35 4.56
N ALA A 199 -12.45 -11.61 4.23
CA ALA A 199 -13.52 -12.40 4.85
C ALA A 199 -13.28 -12.69 6.34
N SER A 200 -12.02 -12.88 6.77
CA SER A 200 -11.68 -13.09 8.18
C SER A 200 -11.65 -11.80 9.01
N HIS A 201 -11.57 -10.63 8.37
CA HIS A 201 -11.47 -9.33 9.03
C HIS A 201 -12.62 -8.39 8.65
N PRO A 202 -13.85 -8.61 9.15
CA PRO A 202 -15.05 -7.85 8.76
C PRO A 202 -14.99 -6.35 9.09
N ASN A 203 -14.02 -5.92 9.91
CA ASN A 203 -13.81 -4.53 10.27
C ASN A 203 -12.74 -3.83 9.41
N ALA A 204 -12.05 -4.54 8.52
CA ALA A 204 -11.03 -3.98 7.63
C ALA A 204 -11.58 -3.66 6.24
N SER A 205 -11.24 -2.50 5.69
CA SER A 205 -11.39 -2.25 4.26
C SER A 205 -10.21 -2.84 3.51
N VAL A 206 -10.49 -3.64 2.47
CA VAL A 206 -9.48 -4.44 1.77
C VAL A 206 -9.63 -4.26 0.27
N PHE A 207 -8.54 -3.82 -0.35
CA PHE A 207 -8.49 -3.45 -1.76
C PHE A 207 -7.32 -4.13 -2.47
N LEU A 208 -7.52 -4.46 -3.74
CA LEU A 208 -6.48 -4.82 -4.68
C LEU A 208 -6.40 -3.76 -5.76
N PHE A 209 -5.22 -3.16 -5.95
CA PHE A 209 -4.90 -2.41 -7.15
C PHE A 209 -4.11 -3.30 -8.11
N SER A 210 -4.61 -3.47 -9.33
CA SER A 210 -3.91 -4.27 -10.34
C SER A 210 -2.89 -3.43 -11.07
N SER A 211 -1.62 -3.56 -10.67
CA SER A 211 -0.50 -3.09 -11.47
C SER A 211 -0.42 -3.86 -12.78
N TRP A 212 -0.78 -5.15 -12.79
CA TRP A 212 -0.88 -5.96 -14.01
C TRP A 212 -1.71 -5.26 -15.08
N ASP A 213 -2.95 -4.88 -14.74
CA ASP A 213 -3.82 -4.18 -15.67
C ASP A 213 -3.31 -2.77 -16.02
N SER A 214 -2.81 -2.02 -15.03
CA SER A 214 -2.32 -0.66 -15.26
C SER A 214 -1.13 -0.61 -16.22
N PHE A 215 -0.19 -1.54 -16.08
CA PHE A 215 0.93 -1.68 -17.00
C PHE A 215 0.44 -2.10 -18.39
N ASN A 216 -0.42 -3.12 -18.49
CA ASN A 216 -0.90 -3.57 -19.80
C ASN A 216 -1.63 -2.45 -20.55
N ARG A 217 -2.56 -1.72 -19.90
CA ARG A 217 -3.23 -0.57 -20.54
C ARG A 217 -2.23 0.50 -21.02
N ALA A 218 -1.20 0.78 -20.22
CA ALA A 218 -0.19 1.77 -20.58
C ALA A 218 0.68 1.30 -21.75
N LEU A 219 1.08 0.03 -21.77
CA LEU A 219 1.97 -0.53 -22.79
C LEU A 219 1.24 -0.91 -24.08
N ASP A 220 -0.06 -1.18 -24.03
CA ASP A 220 -0.91 -1.46 -25.21
C ASP A 220 -1.33 -0.18 -25.93
N ASN A 221 -1.43 0.95 -25.21
CA ASN A 221 -1.73 2.27 -25.79
C ASN A 221 -0.80 3.37 -25.23
N PRO A 222 0.52 3.29 -25.50
CA PRO A 222 1.52 4.17 -24.89
C PRO A 222 1.24 5.66 -25.14
N SER A 223 0.87 6.03 -26.37
CA SER A 223 0.58 7.44 -26.71
C SER A 223 -0.55 8.04 -25.88
N ALA A 224 -1.62 7.31 -25.61
CA ALA A 224 -2.73 7.78 -24.77
C ALA A 224 -2.32 8.02 -23.30
N HIS A 225 -1.19 7.43 -22.89
CA HIS A 225 -0.62 7.56 -21.56
C HIS A 225 0.58 8.51 -21.52
N GLY A 226 0.90 9.18 -22.64
CA GLY A 226 2.06 10.07 -22.76
C GLY A 226 3.39 9.33 -22.73
N LEU A 227 3.40 8.08 -23.18
CA LEU A 227 4.57 7.23 -23.38
C LEU A 227 4.89 7.15 -24.87
N ASP A 228 6.16 6.93 -25.20
CA ASP A 228 6.60 6.73 -26.58
C ASP A 228 6.38 5.26 -26.99
N PRO A 229 5.58 4.98 -28.05
CA PRO A 229 5.40 3.63 -28.56
C PRO A 229 6.71 2.93 -28.97
N LEU A 230 7.75 3.68 -29.34
CA LEU A 230 9.05 3.13 -29.73
C LEU A 230 9.89 2.69 -28.52
N GLU A 231 9.50 3.06 -27.30
CA GLU A 231 10.26 2.77 -26.08
C GLU A 231 9.64 1.69 -25.19
N VAL A 232 8.47 1.13 -25.53
CA VAL A 232 7.76 0.17 -24.65
C VAL A 232 8.53 -1.13 -24.36
N ARG A 233 9.56 -1.44 -25.16
CA ARG A 233 10.44 -2.61 -25.03
C ARG A 233 11.93 -2.24 -24.96
N LYS A 234 12.23 -0.94 -24.89
CA LYS A 234 13.59 -0.40 -24.89
C LYS A 234 14.03 -0.12 -23.44
N GLY A 235 15.09 -0.78 -22.99
CA GLY A 235 15.75 -0.43 -21.73
C GLY A 235 16.54 0.88 -21.86
N PHE A 236 16.81 1.54 -20.73
CA PHE A 236 17.52 2.82 -20.68
C PHE A 236 16.83 3.95 -21.47
N GLY A 237 15.50 3.98 -21.44
CA GLY A 237 14.63 5.00 -22.03
C GLY A 237 13.73 5.68 -21.00
N LYS A 238 12.65 6.33 -21.46
CA LYS A 238 11.68 7.02 -20.58
C LYS A 238 10.57 6.11 -20.05
N VAL A 239 10.31 4.99 -20.74
CA VAL A 239 9.33 3.98 -20.30
C VAL A 239 9.98 3.03 -19.28
N TRP A 240 11.23 2.64 -19.52
CA TRP A 240 12.04 1.78 -18.65
C TRP A 240 13.39 2.44 -18.42
N VAL A 241 13.73 2.77 -17.16
CA VAL A 241 15.01 3.44 -16.84
C VAL A 241 16.21 2.51 -17.00
N ASP A 242 15.98 1.21 -16.83
CA ASP A 242 16.93 0.13 -17.11
C ASP A 242 16.18 -1.02 -17.81
N GLN A 243 16.63 -2.27 -17.64
CA GLN A 243 16.01 -3.43 -18.27
C GLN A 243 14.73 -3.93 -17.55
N LEU A 244 14.42 -3.41 -16.36
CA LEU A 244 13.38 -3.93 -15.46
C LEU A 244 12.51 -2.83 -14.84
N HIS A 245 13.10 -1.71 -14.43
CA HIS A 245 12.44 -0.68 -13.63
C HIS A 245 11.75 0.37 -14.51
N PRO A 246 10.49 0.74 -14.19
CA PRO A 246 9.76 1.73 -14.95
C PRO A 246 10.37 3.13 -14.80
N GLY A 247 10.38 3.87 -15.90
CA GLY A 247 10.67 5.30 -15.87
C GLY A 247 9.56 6.09 -15.19
N THR A 248 9.85 7.34 -14.84
CA THR A 248 8.97 8.22 -14.09
C THR A 248 7.64 8.46 -14.82
N ALA A 249 7.64 8.40 -16.16
CA ALA A 249 6.43 8.55 -16.96
C ALA A 249 5.45 7.39 -16.72
N LEU A 250 5.95 6.15 -16.62
CA LEU A 250 5.14 4.98 -16.33
C LEU A 250 4.73 4.93 -14.84
N HIS A 251 5.63 5.30 -13.92
CA HIS A 251 5.27 5.53 -12.51
C HIS A 251 4.16 6.56 -12.32
N ARG A 252 4.13 7.62 -13.15
CA ARG A 252 3.07 8.63 -13.13
C ARG A 252 1.71 8.06 -13.56
N VAL A 253 1.70 7.13 -14.51
CA VAL A 253 0.49 6.41 -14.94
C VAL A 253 -0.03 5.55 -13.80
N LEU A 254 0.86 4.77 -13.15
CA LEU A 254 0.51 3.94 -11.99
C LEU A 254 -0.09 4.76 -10.85
N ALA A 255 0.58 5.85 -10.45
CA ALA A 255 0.09 6.70 -9.38
C ALA A 255 -1.26 7.35 -9.72
N ARG A 256 -1.48 7.75 -10.97
CA ARG A 256 -2.76 8.28 -11.45
C ARG A 256 -3.87 7.23 -11.37
N ASP A 257 -3.61 6.03 -11.88
CA ASP A 257 -4.61 4.97 -11.98
C ASP A 257 -4.93 4.41 -10.58
N MET A 258 -3.94 4.29 -9.70
CA MET A 258 -4.13 3.95 -8.28
C MET A 258 -4.98 5.01 -7.57
N THR A 259 -4.66 6.29 -7.77
CA THR A 259 -5.44 7.39 -7.19
C THR A 259 -6.89 7.35 -7.65
N ARG A 260 -7.14 7.19 -8.96
CA ARG A 260 -8.50 7.09 -9.52
C ARG A 260 -9.28 5.91 -8.94
N PHE A 261 -8.61 4.77 -8.75
CA PHE A 261 -9.21 3.62 -8.11
C PHE A 261 -9.62 3.92 -6.67
N LEU A 262 -8.73 4.49 -5.86
CA LEU A 262 -9.01 4.85 -4.46
C LEU A 262 -10.08 5.95 -4.33
N GLU A 263 -10.09 6.94 -5.23
CA GLU A 263 -11.13 7.98 -5.30
C GLU A 263 -12.50 7.40 -5.69
N GLY A 264 -12.53 6.32 -6.47
CA GLY A 264 -13.75 5.61 -6.84
C GLY A 264 -14.41 4.86 -5.68
N ILE A 265 -13.68 4.59 -4.60
CA ILE A 265 -14.19 3.89 -3.41
C ILE A 265 -14.72 4.91 -2.42
N ARG A 266 -16.05 4.98 -2.30
CA ARG A 266 -16.73 5.93 -1.40
C ARG A 266 -16.32 5.71 0.06
N GLY A 267 -15.90 6.79 0.72
CA GLY A 267 -15.60 6.80 2.14
C GLY A 267 -16.86 6.86 3.00
N HIS A 268 -16.80 6.31 4.20
CA HIS A 268 -17.84 6.48 5.20
C HIS A 268 -17.90 7.94 5.66
N GLY A 269 -19.10 8.54 5.69
CA GLY A 269 -19.29 9.96 5.98
C GLY A 269 -19.13 10.90 4.77
N SER A 270 -18.80 10.39 3.58
CA SER A 270 -18.83 11.18 2.34
C SER A 270 -20.28 11.40 1.87
N HIS A 271 -20.96 12.37 2.46
CA HIS A 271 -22.20 12.88 1.87
C HIS A 271 -21.85 13.61 0.58
N SER A 272 -22.40 13.12 -0.53
CA SER A 272 -22.43 13.84 -1.79
C SER A 272 -23.00 15.23 -1.54
N HIS A 273 -22.20 16.27 -1.69
CA HIS A 273 -22.72 17.59 -1.99
C HIS A 273 -23.26 17.59 -3.42
N GLY A 274 -24.38 16.89 -3.60
CA GLY A 274 -25.27 17.09 -4.74
C GLY A 274 -26.04 18.38 -4.51
N ALA A 275 -25.94 19.29 -5.47
CA ALA A 275 -26.74 20.50 -5.52
C ALA A 275 -28.24 20.15 -5.43
N GLY A 276 -28.90 20.62 -4.36
CA GLY A 276 -30.31 20.39 -4.12
C GLY A 276 -30.84 21.33 -3.04
N SER A 277 -31.44 22.42 -3.50
CA SER A 277 -32.43 23.31 -2.88
C SER A 277 -32.65 23.26 -1.36
N ALA A 278 -32.58 24.45 -0.76
CA ALA A 278 -33.05 24.77 0.59
C ALA A 278 -34.51 24.36 0.86
N ALA A 279 -34.77 23.83 2.06
CA ALA A 279 -35.97 24.09 2.85
C ALA A 279 -35.70 23.66 4.31
N GLY A 280 -35.94 24.57 5.25
CA GLY A 280 -35.59 24.39 6.65
C GLY A 280 -36.60 23.55 7.44
N ALA A 281 -36.15 23.04 8.59
CA ALA A 281 -36.97 22.85 9.78
C ALA A 281 -36.07 22.74 11.01
N ARG A 282 -36.26 23.66 11.94
CA ARG A 282 -35.77 23.58 13.33
C ARG A 282 -36.55 22.49 14.07
N HIS A 283 -35.88 21.72 14.92
CA HIS A 283 -36.32 21.11 16.18
C HIS A 283 -35.08 20.30 16.67
N GLY A 284 -34.56 20.41 17.89
CA GLY A 284 -35.21 20.25 19.18
C GLY A 284 -34.29 19.31 19.98
N ARG A 285 -33.68 19.84 21.05
CA ARG A 285 -32.61 19.24 21.85
C ARG A 285 -33.17 18.10 22.73
N ALA A 286 -32.46 16.98 22.86
CA ALA A 286 -32.55 16.09 24.02
C ALA A 286 -31.29 15.20 24.15
N GLU A 287 -30.48 15.46 25.17
CA GLU A 287 -29.46 14.54 25.70
C GLU A 287 -30.13 13.49 26.59
N PRO A 288 -29.52 12.29 26.73
CA PRO A 288 -29.51 11.63 28.02
C PRO A 288 -28.11 11.23 28.49
N ARG A 289 -27.77 11.82 29.63
CA ARG A 289 -26.96 11.36 30.77
C ARG A 289 -26.21 10.02 30.66
N ALA A 290 -24.93 10.13 30.96
CA ALA A 290 -23.99 9.06 31.27
C ALA A 290 -24.36 8.25 32.53
N THR A 291 -24.31 6.92 32.42
CA THR A 291 -24.33 6.00 33.56
C THR A 291 -22.92 5.46 33.77
N LYS A 292 -22.35 5.75 34.95
CA LYS A 292 -21.06 5.22 35.41
C LYS A 292 -21.17 3.71 35.63
N ILE A 293 -20.34 2.92 34.95
CA ILE A 293 -20.08 1.52 35.31
C ILE A 293 -18.69 1.45 35.96
N ARG A 294 -18.68 0.93 37.19
CA ARG A 294 -17.51 0.71 38.04
C ARG A 294 -16.70 -0.47 37.49
N ILE A 295 -15.40 -0.25 37.32
CA ILE A 295 -14.42 -1.27 36.93
C ILE A 295 -14.07 -2.06 38.20
N HIS A 296 -14.10 -3.39 38.12
CA HIS A 296 -13.57 -4.29 39.14
C HIS A 296 -12.27 -4.91 38.63
N GLU A 297 -11.16 -4.55 39.27
CA GLU A 297 -9.83 -5.14 39.11
C GLU A 297 -9.70 -6.36 40.03
N PRO A 298 -9.23 -7.51 39.54
CA PRO A 298 -8.62 -8.52 40.40
C PRO A 298 -7.09 -8.43 40.36
N GLN A 299 -6.54 -8.59 41.56
CA GLN A 299 -5.16 -8.40 41.97
C GLN A 299 -4.14 -9.25 41.21
N ARG A 300 -2.94 -8.66 41.06
CA ARG A 300 -1.68 -9.34 40.75
C ARG A 300 -1.30 -10.28 41.89
N GLU A 301 -1.01 -11.55 41.57
CA GLU A 301 -0.11 -12.36 42.37
C GLU A 301 1.17 -12.66 41.58
N SER A 302 2.28 -12.23 42.17
CA SER A 302 3.65 -12.52 41.76
C SER A 302 4.12 -13.84 42.38
N ARG A 303 4.58 -14.78 41.57
CA ARG A 303 5.51 -15.83 42.03
C ARG A 303 6.74 -15.87 41.14
N TRP A 304 7.83 -15.39 41.73
CA TRP A 304 9.19 -15.71 41.34
C TRP A 304 9.49 -17.15 41.79
N SER A 305 9.96 -17.99 40.88
CA SER A 305 10.84 -19.11 41.21
C SER A 305 11.99 -19.13 40.22
N ARG A 306 13.18 -18.85 40.75
CA ARG A 306 14.47 -19.08 40.12
C ARG A 306 14.67 -20.58 39.96
N CYS A 307 15.17 -21.01 38.81
CA CYS A 307 15.93 -22.24 38.71
C CYS A 307 17.19 -21.93 37.89
N SER A 308 18.33 -22.23 38.49
CA SER A 308 19.67 -21.98 37.99
C SER A 308 20.39 -23.32 37.91
N VAL A 309 21.05 -23.54 36.77
CA VAL A 309 22.23 -24.40 36.54
C VAL A 309 22.02 -25.92 36.56
N GLN A 310 22.04 -26.52 35.36
CA GLN A 310 23.18 -27.29 34.84
C GLN A 310 23.18 -27.25 33.31
#